data_AF-A0AAN9UPS2-F1
#
_entry.id   AF-A0AAN9UPS2-F1
#
_cell.length_a   1.000
_cell.length_b   1.000
_cell.length_c   1.000
_cell.angle_alpha   90.00
_cell.angle_beta   90.00
_cell.angle_gamma   90.00
#
_symmetry.space_group_name_H-M   'P 1'
#
loop_
_entity.id
_entity.type
_entity.pdbx_description
1 polymer ?
#
loop_
_entity_poly.entity_id
_entity_poly.type
_entity_poly.pdbx_seq_one_letter_code
_entity_poly.pdbx_strand_id
1 'polypeptide(L)'
;MSLDSGRCEMISALRAVHPDMGLKKFATHVNGLLPSDMGLPKHLIRDYLRSNEKFANEEGAEKIASSLRPRDESFKTVVKQAFVAFREAERAYMLDETRQETAELRRTNAGVLLNYFRHYIEVLLTLKGVKPCTLFCSNPDTMLMRSLSDSGLSARIFTAVVCKYLVPVLERFDIESYGFKLHYIANDVKTDSPSGRFKGSWVFADTQSPLWPQVRDIFFSTDAEVITSESATAKALGYPVSFEGPPEYCIEFQDRTEFIHLGGDPNDGGGCIVGTYFRCKLGGE
;
A
#
# COMPACT_ATOMS: atom_id res chain seq x y z
N MET A 1 12.30 18.12 -12.88
CA MET A 1 11.60 17.41 -11.79
C MET A 1 12.45 16.21 -11.41
N SER A 2 12.81 16.07 -10.13
CA SER A 2 13.38 14.84 -9.57
C SER A 2 12.26 13.82 -9.34
N LEU A 3 12.60 12.54 -9.36
CA LEU A 3 11.68 11.47 -8.94
C LEU A 3 11.64 11.44 -7.41
N ASP A 4 10.44 11.36 -6.83
CA ASP A 4 10.26 11.05 -5.40
C ASP A 4 10.62 9.58 -5.10
N SER A 5 10.82 9.27 -3.81
CA SER A 5 11.21 7.92 -3.38
C SER A 5 10.19 6.85 -3.77
N GLY A 6 8.89 7.17 -3.77
CA GLY A 6 7.83 6.27 -4.20
C GLY A 6 7.98 5.87 -5.67
N ARG A 7 8.09 6.84 -6.57
CA ARG A 7 8.28 6.55 -8.00
C ARG A 7 9.59 5.80 -8.27
N CYS A 8 10.65 6.12 -7.52
CA CYS A 8 11.91 5.37 -7.58
C CYS A 8 11.72 3.90 -7.20
N GLU A 9 11.04 3.64 -6.09
CA GLU A 9 10.72 2.30 -5.59
C GLU A 9 9.89 1.52 -6.61
N MET A 10 8.82 2.11 -7.14
CA MET A 10 7.96 1.48 -8.15
C MET A 10 8.76 1.12 -9.42
N ILE A 11 9.58 2.04 -9.92
CA ILE A 11 10.42 1.79 -11.10
C ILE A 11 11.41 0.65 -10.84
N SER A 12 12.03 0.62 -9.66
CA SER A 12 12.99 -0.43 -9.28
C SER A 12 12.31 -1.79 -9.18
N ALA A 13 11.17 -1.87 -8.50
CA ALA A 13 10.38 -3.09 -8.39
C ALA A 13 9.92 -3.62 -9.75
N LEU A 14 9.37 -2.75 -10.61
CA LEU A 14 8.97 -3.12 -11.98
C LEU A 14 10.16 -3.57 -12.84
N ARG A 15 11.32 -2.94 -12.68
CA ARG A 15 12.53 -3.29 -13.43
C ARG A 15 13.06 -4.67 -13.01
N ALA A 16 13.03 -4.99 -11.73
CA ALA A 16 13.47 -6.28 -11.20
C ALA A 16 12.64 -7.44 -11.78
N VAL A 17 11.35 -7.23 -11.99
CA VAL A 17 10.42 -8.22 -12.59
C VAL A 17 10.55 -8.29 -14.11
N HIS A 18 10.97 -7.20 -14.75
CA HIS A 18 11.04 -7.07 -16.20
C HIS A 18 12.42 -6.58 -16.68
N PRO A 19 13.52 -7.31 -16.39
CA PRO A 19 14.88 -6.87 -16.69
C PRO A 19 15.14 -6.72 -18.19
N ASP A 20 14.50 -7.55 -19.02
CA ASP A 20 14.68 -7.54 -20.48
C ASP A 20 13.74 -6.57 -21.21
N MET A 21 12.84 -5.90 -20.49
CA MET A 21 11.89 -4.99 -21.12
C MET A 21 12.61 -3.75 -21.64
N GLY A 22 12.56 -3.53 -22.95
CA GLY A 22 13.15 -2.35 -23.58
C GLY A 22 12.54 -1.04 -23.07
N LEU A 23 13.37 0.01 -22.93
CA LEU A 23 13.02 1.29 -22.28
C LEU A 23 11.71 1.92 -22.78
N LYS A 24 11.40 1.85 -24.09
CA LYS A 24 10.14 2.40 -24.63
C LYS A 24 8.92 1.68 -24.05
N LYS A 25 8.93 0.34 -24.09
CA LYS A 25 7.86 -0.50 -23.56
C LYS A 25 7.76 -0.36 -22.04
N PHE A 26 8.91 -0.28 -21.36
CA PHE A 26 8.99 -0.08 -19.92
C PHE A 26 8.39 1.26 -19.48
N ALA A 27 8.73 2.36 -20.17
CA ALA A 27 8.14 3.67 -19.87
C ALA A 27 6.62 3.70 -20.10
N THR A 28 6.12 3.00 -21.13
CA THR A 28 4.67 2.83 -21.33
C THR A 28 4.04 2.02 -20.19
N HIS A 29 4.71 0.95 -19.74
CA HIS A 29 4.22 0.12 -18.65
C HIS A 29 4.13 0.88 -17.32
N VAL A 30 5.20 1.59 -16.94
CA VAL A 30 5.23 2.47 -15.75
C VAL A 30 4.11 3.51 -15.79
N ASN A 31 3.94 4.20 -16.93
CA ASN A 31 2.92 5.25 -17.06
C ASN A 31 1.48 4.70 -17.08
N GLY A 32 1.27 3.45 -17.48
CA GLY A 32 -0.05 2.81 -17.41
C GLY A 32 -0.53 2.53 -15.97
N LEU A 33 0.41 2.48 -15.02
CA LEU A 33 0.18 2.23 -13.60
C LEU A 33 0.07 3.53 -12.77
N LEU A 34 0.42 4.66 -13.38
CA LEU A 34 0.34 5.97 -12.75
C LEU A 34 -1.00 6.65 -13.09
N PRO A 35 -1.51 7.52 -12.19
CA PRO A 35 -2.55 8.48 -12.55
C PRO A 35 -2.15 9.35 -13.73
N SER A 36 -3.16 9.83 -14.46
CA SER A 36 -2.98 10.61 -15.69
C SER A 36 -2.11 11.86 -15.50
N ASP A 37 -2.24 12.54 -14.37
CA ASP A 37 -1.47 13.74 -14.00
C ASP A 37 -0.09 13.45 -13.38
N MET A 38 0.30 12.18 -13.27
CA MET A 38 1.59 11.73 -12.71
C MET A 38 2.55 11.15 -13.74
N GLY A 39 2.23 11.27 -15.03
CA GLY A 39 3.03 10.73 -16.11
C GLY A 39 4.50 11.15 -16.04
N LEU A 40 5.39 10.17 -16.21
CA LEU A 40 6.82 10.34 -16.22
C LEU A 40 7.36 10.40 -17.65
N PRO A 41 8.10 11.47 -18.01
CA PRO A 41 8.90 11.50 -19.22
C PRO A 41 9.88 10.32 -19.27
N LYS A 42 9.99 9.69 -20.45
CA LYS A 42 10.91 8.57 -20.69
C LYS A 42 12.37 8.85 -20.28
N HIS A 43 12.83 10.09 -20.42
CA HIS A 43 14.19 10.45 -20.06
C HIS A 43 14.43 10.37 -18.54
N LEU A 44 13.47 10.76 -17.70
CA LEU A 44 13.60 10.64 -16.24
C LEU A 44 13.71 9.18 -15.80
N ILE A 45 12.91 8.28 -16.39
CA ILE A 45 12.99 6.84 -16.10
C ILE A 45 14.37 6.30 -16.52
N ARG A 46 14.85 6.68 -17.71
CA ARG A 46 16.17 6.26 -18.22
C ARG A 46 17.30 6.73 -17.31
N ASP A 47 17.27 7.99 -16.91
CA ASP A 47 18.35 8.62 -16.15
C ASP A 47 18.42 8.02 -14.73
N TYR A 48 17.26 7.69 -14.15
CA TYR A 48 17.18 6.92 -12.90
C TYR A 48 17.78 5.52 -13.04
N LEU A 49 17.34 4.74 -14.04
CA LEU A 49 17.83 3.36 -14.23
C LEU A 49 19.35 3.32 -14.43
N ARG A 50 19.91 4.24 -15.23
CA ARG A 50 21.36 4.35 -15.43
C ARG A 50 22.11 4.70 -14.16
N SER A 51 21.54 5.57 -13.31
CA SER A 51 22.17 5.95 -12.06
C SER A 51 22.20 4.74 -11.10
N ASN A 52 21.09 4.01 -11.01
CA ASN A 52 20.98 2.82 -10.16
C ASN A 52 21.91 1.68 -10.62
N GLU A 53 22.05 1.46 -11.93
CA GLU A 53 23.01 0.50 -12.50
C GLU A 53 24.47 0.86 -12.18
N LYS A 54 24.82 2.16 -12.13
CA LYS A 54 26.15 2.59 -11.71
C LYS A 54 26.41 2.29 -10.24
N PHE A 55 25.46 2.60 -9.35
CA PHE A 55 25.58 2.26 -7.93
C PHE A 55 25.68 0.75 -7.69
N ALA A 56 24.92 -0.07 -8.43
CA ALA A 56 25.00 -1.52 -8.32
C ALA A 56 26.34 -2.11 -8.81
N ASN A 57 27.03 -1.42 -9.73
CA ASN A 57 28.31 -1.86 -10.29
C ASN A 57 29.54 -1.26 -9.56
N GLU A 58 29.37 -0.13 -8.86
CA GLU A 58 30.45 0.60 -8.20
C GLU A 58 30.57 0.28 -6.70
N GLU A 59 29.56 -0.35 -6.07
CA GLU A 59 29.61 -0.71 -4.64
C GLU A 59 29.13 -2.14 -4.36
N GLY A 60 30.06 -2.99 -3.93
CA GLY A 60 29.74 -4.05 -2.97
C GLY A 60 29.19 -3.38 -1.72
N ALA A 61 27.87 -3.45 -1.54
CA ALA A 61 27.14 -2.65 -0.57
C ALA A 61 27.47 -3.04 0.89
N GLU A 62 28.54 -2.46 1.45
CA GLU A 62 28.50 -2.00 2.85
C GLU A 62 27.57 -0.78 2.89
N LYS A 63 26.26 -1.04 2.85
CA LYS A 63 25.28 -0.04 3.23
C LYS A 63 25.58 0.26 4.70
N ILE A 64 26.11 1.45 5.00
CA ILE A 64 26.25 1.96 6.37
C ILE A 64 24.93 1.62 7.06
N ALA A 65 24.98 0.68 8.00
CA ALA A 65 23.86 0.42 8.88
C ALA A 65 23.74 1.69 9.72
N SER A 66 23.02 2.69 9.20
CA SER A 66 22.63 3.83 10.02
C SER A 66 21.84 3.22 11.16
N SER A 67 22.33 3.41 12.38
CA SER A 67 21.63 2.94 13.56
C SER A 67 20.23 3.53 13.50
N LEU A 68 19.20 2.68 13.48
CA LEU A 68 17.82 3.13 13.48
C LEU A 68 17.59 4.09 14.64
N ARG A 69 16.85 5.17 14.40
CA ARG A 69 16.46 6.09 15.47
C ARG A 69 15.56 5.37 16.48
N PRO A 70 15.70 5.67 17.78
CA PRO A 70 14.85 5.07 18.80
C PRO A 70 13.39 5.51 18.63
N ARG A 71 12.45 4.62 18.97
CA ARG A 71 11.01 4.89 18.95
C ARG A 71 10.52 5.42 20.30
N ASP A 72 11.09 6.54 20.73
CA ASP A 72 10.82 7.18 22.03
C ASP A 72 9.65 8.21 21.96
N GLU A 73 9.53 9.10 22.94
CA GLU A 73 8.50 10.15 22.96
C GLU A 73 8.58 11.11 21.77
N SER A 74 9.77 11.33 21.20
CA SER A 74 9.92 12.14 19.99
C SER A 74 9.26 11.44 18.80
N PHE A 75 9.46 10.12 18.68
CA PHE A 75 8.80 9.31 17.65
C PHE A 75 7.29 9.34 17.80
N LYS A 76 6.74 9.28 19.01
CA LYS A 76 5.28 9.42 19.23
C LYS A 76 4.73 10.74 18.70
N THR A 77 5.49 11.83 18.85
CA THR A 77 5.14 13.15 18.29
C THR A 77 5.17 13.13 16.77
N VAL A 78 6.21 12.53 16.18
CA VAL A 78 6.35 12.34 14.73
C VAL A 78 5.18 11.54 14.17
N VAL A 79 4.84 10.40 14.78
CA VAL A 79 3.71 9.55 14.38
C VAL A 79 2.39 10.33 14.41
N LYS A 80 2.16 11.12 15.46
CA LYS A 80 0.95 11.96 15.56
C LYS A 80 0.87 12.96 14.41
N GLN A 81 1.96 13.65 14.08
CA GLN A 81 2.00 14.65 13.01
C GLN A 81 1.86 14.00 11.63
N ALA A 82 2.57 12.89 11.39
CA ALA A 82 2.48 12.10 10.16
C ALA A 82 1.05 11.57 9.93
N PHE A 83 0.41 11.05 10.98
CA PHE A 83 -0.96 10.58 10.93
C PHE A 83 -1.94 11.69 10.52
N VAL A 84 -1.88 12.85 11.18
CA VAL A 84 -2.78 13.97 10.87
C VAL A 84 -2.59 14.43 9.42
N ALA A 85 -1.34 14.62 9.00
CA ALA A 85 -1.02 15.05 7.64
C ALA A 85 -1.51 14.05 6.59
N PHE A 86 -1.27 12.75 6.80
CA PHE A 86 -1.69 11.72 5.85
C PHE A 86 -3.22 11.55 5.81
N ARG A 87 -3.89 11.53 6.97
CA ARG A 87 -5.35 11.43 7.06
C ARG A 87 -6.05 12.55 6.29
N GLU A 88 -5.61 13.80 6.49
CA GLU A 88 -6.20 14.96 5.81
C GLU A 88 -5.99 14.89 4.30
N ALA A 89 -4.79 14.51 3.87
CA ALA A 89 -4.43 14.40 2.47
C ALA A 89 -5.14 13.24 1.75
N GLU A 90 -5.18 12.05 2.36
CA GLU A 90 -5.92 10.89 1.84
C GLU A 90 -7.41 11.22 1.72
N ARG A 91 -8.01 11.83 2.76
CA ARG A 91 -9.41 12.24 2.74
C ARG A 91 -9.69 13.23 1.61
N ALA A 92 -8.89 14.29 1.50
CA ALA A 92 -9.07 15.30 0.46
C ALA A 92 -9.02 14.68 -0.94
N TYR A 93 -8.08 13.76 -1.18
CA TYR A 93 -7.98 13.07 -2.47
C TYR A 93 -9.17 12.15 -2.75
N MET A 94 -9.55 11.30 -1.79
CA MET A 94 -10.62 10.31 -2.00
C MET A 94 -11.99 10.96 -2.14
N LEU A 95 -12.18 12.16 -1.57
CA LEU A 95 -13.41 12.92 -1.66
C LEU A 95 -13.46 13.92 -2.83
N ASP A 96 -12.35 14.14 -3.53
CA ASP A 96 -12.27 15.09 -4.65
C ASP A 96 -12.97 14.54 -5.90
N GLU A 97 -14.15 15.07 -6.21
CA GLU A 97 -14.95 14.70 -7.39
C GLU A 97 -14.43 15.29 -8.70
N THR A 98 -13.51 16.25 -8.64
CA THR A 98 -12.99 16.91 -9.86
C THR A 98 -11.96 16.05 -10.58
N ARG A 99 -11.43 15.02 -9.91
CA ARG A 99 -10.43 14.10 -10.49
C ARG A 99 -11.10 13.00 -11.30
N GLN A 100 -10.52 12.70 -12.45
CA GLN A 100 -11.06 11.71 -13.37
C GLN A 100 -11.18 10.34 -12.73
N GLU A 101 -10.14 9.87 -12.04
CA GLU A 101 -10.09 8.51 -11.48
C GLU A 101 -11.10 8.31 -10.34
N THR A 102 -11.26 9.30 -9.47
CA THR A 102 -12.26 9.26 -8.38
C THR A 102 -13.67 9.45 -8.91
N ALA A 103 -13.89 10.33 -9.90
CA ALA A 103 -15.18 10.49 -10.56
C ALA A 103 -15.61 9.23 -11.31
N GLU A 104 -14.68 8.56 -12.01
CA GLU A 104 -14.93 7.29 -12.69
C GLU A 104 -15.33 6.20 -11.70
N LEU A 105 -14.59 6.08 -10.59
CA LEU A 105 -14.92 5.13 -9.53
C LEU A 105 -16.28 5.44 -8.88
N ARG A 106 -16.64 6.72 -8.68
CA ARG A 106 -17.96 7.13 -8.16
C ARG A 106 -19.13 6.81 -9.07
N ARG A 107 -18.92 6.80 -10.39
CA ARG A 107 -19.94 6.38 -11.36
C ARG A 107 -20.21 4.88 -11.34
N THR A 108 -19.36 4.10 -10.68
CA THR A 108 -19.59 2.68 -10.45
C THR A 108 -20.34 2.46 -9.14
N ASN A 109 -20.96 1.29 -8.98
CA ASN A 109 -21.54 0.86 -7.70
C ASN A 109 -20.49 0.76 -6.56
N ALA A 110 -19.19 0.84 -6.86
CA ALA A 110 -18.11 0.95 -5.88
C ALA A 110 -17.87 2.39 -5.38
N GLY A 111 -18.58 3.39 -5.91
CA GLY A 111 -18.48 4.79 -5.49
C GLY A 111 -18.81 5.01 -4.01
N VAL A 112 -19.71 4.20 -3.46
CA VAL A 112 -20.01 4.19 -2.02
C VAL A 112 -18.79 3.75 -1.22
N LEU A 113 -18.00 2.80 -1.74
CA LEU A 113 -16.82 2.28 -1.09
C LEU A 113 -15.69 3.32 -1.01
N LEU A 114 -15.64 4.32 -1.91
CA LEU A 114 -14.71 5.44 -1.80
C LEU A 114 -14.92 6.29 -0.55
N ASN A 115 -16.11 6.29 0.05
CA ASN A 115 -16.36 6.98 1.30
C ASN A 115 -15.77 6.23 2.50
N TYR A 116 -15.50 4.93 2.33
CA TYR A 116 -15.19 3.99 3.41
C TYR A 116 -13.79 3.36 3.29
N PHE A 117 -13.17 3.32 2.11
CA PHE A 117 -11.78 2.86 1.98
C PHE A 117 -10.81 3.96 2.40
N ARG A 118 -10.21 3.79 3.57
CA ARG A 118 -9.17 4.68 4.10
C ARG A 118 -8.07 3.84 4.73
N HIS A 119 -6.82 4.15 4.42
CA HIS A 119 -5.66 3.41 4.92
C HIS A 119 -5.01 4.11 6.10
N TYR A 120 -5.35 5.38 6.39
CA TYR A 120 -4.72 6.13 7.47
C TYR A 120 -4.77 5.44 8.84
N ILE A 121 -5.80 4.63 9.12
CA ILE A 121 -5.88 3.84 10.36
C ILE A 121 -4.86 2.70 10.34
N GLU A 122 -4.82 1.92 9.26
CA GLU A 122 -3.85 0.82 9.16
C GLU A 122 -2.40 1.36 9.19
N VAL A 123 -2.15 2.51 8.55
CA VAL A 123 -0.87 3.22 8.63
C VAL A 123 -0.55 3.61 10.06
N LEU A 124 -1.52 4.16 10.82
CA LEU A 124 -1.32 4.48 12.24
C LEU A 124 -1.01 3.24 13.07
N LEU A 125 -1.74 2.14 12.85
CA LEU A 125 -1.50 0.87 13.55
C LEU A 125 -0.11 0.31 13.23
N THR A 126 0.35 0.47 11.98
CA THR A 126 1.71 0.08 11.57
C THR A 126 2.76 0.97 12.22
N LEU A 127 2.59 2.30 12.18
CA LEU A 127 3.50 3.26 12.83
C LEU A 127 3.60 3.05 14.34
N LYS A 128 2.53 2.56 14.98
CA LYS A 128 2.50 2.21 16.41
C LYS A 128 3.04 0.82 16.73
N GLY A 129 3.47 0.04 15.72
CA GLY A 129 3.94 -1.33 15.89
C GLY A 129 2.83 -2.32 16.28
N VAL A 130 1.55 -1.94 16.14
CA VAL A 130 0.41 -2.83 16.39
C VAL A 130 0.20 -3.77 15.22
N LYS A 131 0.29 -3.25 13.99
CA LYS A 131 0.32 -4.06 12.77
C LYS A 131 1.75 -4.14 12.23
N PRO A 132 2.14 -5.28 11.66
CA PRO A 132 3.44 -5.42 11.00
C PRO A 132 3.50 -4.64 9.68
N CYS A 133 2.38 -4.49 8.97
CA CYS A 133 2.30 -3.69 7.76
C CYS A 133 0.88 -3.25 7.42
N THR A 134 0.78 -2.27 6.51
CA THR A 134 -0.43 -1.82 5.80
C THR A 134 -0.33 -2.21 4.34
N LEU A 135 -1.41 -2.75 3.78
CA LEU A 135 -1.52 -3.08 2.37
C LEU A 135 -2.48 -2.10 1.69
N PHE A 136 -2.00 -1.39 0.67
CA PHE A 136 -2.81 -0.55 -0.20
C PHE A 136 -3.15 -1.35 -1.45
N CYS A 137 -4.27 -2.05 -1.40
CA CYS A 137 -4.73 -2.88 -2.50
C CYS A 137 -6.23 -2.69 -2.72
N SER A 138 -6.68 -3.03 -3.94
CA SER A 138 -8.09 -3.29 -4.17
C SER A 138 -8.27 -4.78 -4.05
N ASN A 139 -8.78 -5.26 -2.92
CA ASN A 139 -9.06 -6.68 -2.78
C ASN A 139 -10.14 -7.07 -3.82
N PRO A 140 -9.83 -7.96 -4.79
CA PRO A 140 -10.71 -8.27 -5.92
C PRO A 140 -11.92 -9.13 -5.53
N ASP A 141 -12.13 -9.45 -4.25
CA ASP A 141 -13.15 -10.43 -3.88
C ASP A 141 -14.56 -9.88 -3.66
N THR A 142 -14.75 -8.56 -3.75
CA THR A 142 -16.10 -8.01 -3.97
C THR A 142 -16.37 -7.98 -5.48
N MET A 143 -17.51 -8.51 -5.94
CA MET A 143 -17.90 -8.49 -7.38
C MET A 143 -17.77 -7.10 -8.01
N LEU A 144 -17.95 -6.05 -7.21
CA LEU A 144 -17.83 -4.65 -7.61
C LEU A 144 -16.38 -4.21 -7.91
N MET A 145 -15.39 -4.81 -7.24
CA MET A 145 -13.97 -4.44 -7.38
C MET A 145 -13.22 -5.27 -8.45
N ARG A 146 -13.75 -6.42 -8.88
CA ARG A 146 -13.15 -7.21 -9.99
C ARG A 146 -13.05 -6.40 -11.28
N SER A 147 -14.14 -5.74 -11.67
CA SER A 147 -14.20 -4.89 -12.87
C SER A 147 -13.20 -3.72 -12.83
N LEU A 148 -12.92 -3.20 -11.64
CA LEU A 148 -11.99 -2.09 -11.41
C LEU A 148 -10.52 -2.53 -11.37
N SER A 149 -10.28 -3.78 -10.95
CA SER A 149 -8.96 -4.40 -10.99
C SER A 149 -8.53 -4.69 -12.43
N ASP A 150 -9.44 -5.18 -13.27
CA ASP A 150 -9.18 -5.47 -14.69
C ASP A 150 -8.85 -4.21 -15.51
N SER A 151 -9.40 -3.04 -15.14
CA SER A 151 -9.10 -1.75 -15.79
C SER A 151 -7.83 -1.06 -15.27
N GLY A 152 -7.20 -1.62 -14.23
CA GLY A 152 -6.06 -1.04 -13.52
C GLY A 152 -6.39 0.28 -12.80
N LEU A 153 -7.68 0.67 -12.73
CA LEU A 153 -8.10 1.93 -12.11
C LEU A 153 -7.76 1.94 -10.62
N SER A 154 -7.96 0.82 -9.94
CA SER A 154 -7.68 0.72 -8.51
C SER A 154 -6.19 0.82 -8.19
N ALA A 155 -5.31 0.18 -8.99
CA ALA A 155 -3.87 0.31 -8.87
C ALA A 155 -3.41 1.77 -9.06
N ARG A 156 -4.02 2.50 -10.03
CA ARG A 156 -3.73 3.93 -10.23
C ARG A 156 -4.15 4.77 -9.03
N ILE A 157 -5.34 4.54 -8.48
CA ILE A 157 -5.85 5.27 -7.30
C ILE A 157 -4.94 5.05 -6.10
N PHE A 158 -4.57 3.80 -5.77
CA PHE A 158 -3.71 3.54 -4.62
C PHE A 158 -2.27 4.01 -4.84
N THR A 159 -1.78 3.93 -6.08
CA THR A 159 -0.49 4.55 -6.42
C THR A 159 -0.53 6.08 -6.27
N ALA A 160 -1.67 6.73 -6.54
CA ALA A 160 -1.86 8.13 -6.24
C ALA A 160 -1.81 8.40 -4.73
N VAL A 161 -2.60 7.65 -3.94
CA VAL A 161 -2.63 7.74 -2.47
C VAL A 161 -1.23 7.63 -1.89
N VAL A 162 -0.47 6.64 -2.34
CA VAL A 162 0.88 6.39 -1.86
C VAL A 162 1.86 7.46 -2.33
N CYS A 163 2.04 7.64 -3.64
CA CYS A 163 3.11 8.49 -4.16
C CYS A 163 2.84 9.99 -3.98
N LYS A 164 1.59 10.46 -4.00
CA LYS A 164 1.28 11.89 -3.81
C LYS A 164 1.08 12.29 -2.36
N TYR A 165 0.65 11.37 -1.50
CA TYR A 165 0.19 11.75 -0.17
C TYR A 165 0.92 11.01 0.96
N LEU A 166 1.17 9.70 0.84
CA LEU A 166 1.94 8.98 1.86
C LEU A 166 3.44 9.29 1.77
N VAL A 167 4.03 9.15 0.58
CA VAL A 167 5.48 9.32 0.37
C VAL A 167 5.98 10.67 0.85
N PRO A 168 5.35 11.82 0.51
CA PRO A 168 5.79 13.11 1.04
C PRO A 168 5.72 13.22 2.56
N VAL A 169 4.76 12.54 3.19
CA VAL A 169 4.66 12.46 4.66
C VAL A 169 5.82 11.63 5.21
N LEU A 170 6.10 10.46 4.63
CA LEU A 170 7.21 9.60 5.07
C LEU A 170 8.56 10.32 4.97
N GLU A 171 8.80 11.03 3.87
CA GLU A 171 10.02 11.82 3.64
C GLU A 171 10.12 13.00 4.61
N ARG A 172 9.04 13.79 4.75
CA ARG A 172 9.00 14.97 5.63
C ARG A 172 9.31 14.64 7.08
N PHE A 173 8.85 13.47 7.54
CA PHE A 173 8.99 13.02 8.92
C PHE A 173 10.11 12.00 9.11
N ASP A 174 10.89 11.73 8.06
CA ASP A 174 12.03 10.80 8.06
C ASP A 174 11.66 9.44 8.68
N ILE A 175 10.49 8.91 8.29
CA ILE A 175 9.90 7.71 8.89
C ILE A 175 10.77 6.47 8.66
N GLU A 176 11.45 6.38 7.51
CA GLU A 176 12.38 5.28 7.21
C GLU A 176 13.50 5.16 8.26
N SER A 177 13.98 6.29 8.81
CA SER A 177 15.01 6.29 9.85
C SER A 177 14.60 5.57 11.15
N TYR A 178 13.29 5.33 11.36
CA TYR A 178 12.74 4.58 12.50
C TYR A 178 12.45 3.10 12.18
N GLY A 179 12.92 2.57 11.04
CA GLY A 179 12.75 1.16 10.67
C GLY A 179 11.41 0.87 10.03
N PHE A 180 11.04 1.67 9.03
CA PHE A 180 9.86 1.44 8.21
C PHE A 180 10.25 1.41 6.74
N LYS A 181 9.55 0.62 5.94
CA LYS A 181 9.82 0.49 4.51
C LYS A 181 8.54 0.47 3.70
N LEU A 182 8.53 1.24 2.62
CA LEU A 182 7.49 1.21 1.60
C LEU A 182 7.98 0.36 0.42
N HIS A 183 7.09 -0.46 -0.16
CA HIS A 183 7.42 -1.31 -1.29
C HIS A 183 6.25 -1.46 -2.26
N TYR A 184 6.58 -1.50 -3.55
CA TYR A 184 5.63 -1.75 -4.62
C TYR A 184 5.64 -3.21 -5.04
N ILE A 185 4.48 -3.86 -4.99
CA ILE A 185 4.33 -5.27 -5.33
C ILE A 185 4.18 -5.40 -6.86
N ALA A 186 5.30 -5.60 -7.56
CA ALA A 186 5.33 -5.70 -9.02
C ALA A 186 4.92 -7.09 -9.57
N ASN A 187 5.05 -8.14 -8.74
CA ASN A 187 4.67 -9.51 -9.06
C ASN A 187 3.34 -9.89 -8.41
N ASP A 188 2.66 -10.90 -8.97
CA ASP A 188 1.57 -11.53 -8.23
C ASP A 188 2.15 -12.32 -7.05
N VAL A 189 1.70 -12.01 -5.85
CA VAL A 189 1.89 -12.87 -4.69
C VAL A 189 0.96 -14.06 -4.89
N LYS A 190 1.49 -15.25 -5.16
CA LYS A 190 0.63 -16.42 -5.33
C LYS A 190 0.13 -16.86 -3.96
N THR A 191 -1.17 -16.79 -3.76
CA THR A 191 -1.82 -17.44 -2.61
C THR A 191 -2.52 -18.73 -3.02
N ASP A 192 -2.70 -19.66 -2.09
CA ASP A 192 -3.55 -20.84 -2.27
C ASP A 192 -5.03 -20.50 -2.53
N SER A 193 -5.43 -19.28 -2.21
CA SER A 193 -6.75 -18.70 -2.50
C SER A 193 -6.75 -17.91 -3.82
N PRO A 194 -7.83 -17.98 -4.64
CA PRO A 194 -7.93 -17.19 -5.88
C PRO A 194 -8.02 -15.67 -5.64
N SER A 195 -8.18 -15.22 -4.39
CA SER A 195 -8.33 -13.83 -3.99
C SER A 195 -7.02 -13.05 -3.82
N GLY A 196 -5.86 -13.72 -3.63
CA GLY A 196 -4.61 -13.06 -3.24
C GLY A 196 -3.79 -12.42 -4.36
N ARG A 197 -4.42 -11.76 -5.33
CA ARG A 197 -3.68 -11.01 -6.36
C ARG A 197 -3.31 -9.62 -5.86
N PHE A 198 -2.10 -9.48 -5.33
CA PHE A 198 -1.59 -8.18 -4.83
C PHE A 198 -0.73 -7.42 -5.85
N LYS A 199 -0.58 -7.91 -7.08
CA LYS A 199 0.16 -7.18 -8.11
C LYS A 199 -0.40 -5.78 -8.32
N GLY A 200 0.49 -4.80 -8.34
CA GLY A 200 0.15 -3.39 -8.47
C GLY A 200 -0.25 -2.71 -7.16
N SER A 201 -0.17 -3.42 -6.04
CA SER A 201 -0.44 -2.91 -4.70
C SER A 201 0.83 -2.35 -4.04
N TRP A 202 0.65 -1.66 -2.92
CA TRP A 202 1.75 -1.18 -2.10
C TRP A 202 1.70 -1.77 -0.71
N VAL A 203 2.86 -2.04 -0.11
CA VAL A 203 2.99 -2.43 1.29
C VAL A 203 3.85 -1.43 2.04
N PHE A 204 3.35 -0.92 3.15
CA PHE A 204 4.10 -0.11 4.11
C PHE A 204 4.33 -0.95 5.37
N ALA A 205 5.58 -1.27 5.70
CA ALA A 205 5.93 -2.27 6.69
C ALA A 205 6.85 -1.73 7.79
N ASP A 206 6.66 -2.25 9.00
CA ASP A 206 7.56 -2.09 10.14
C ASP A 206 8.66 -3.18 10.08
N THR A 207 9.90 -2.76 9.84
CA THR A 207 11.04 -3.69 9.74
C THR A 207 11.56 -4.17 11.10
N GLN A 208 11.08 -3.57 12.19
CA GLN A 208 11.36 -3.99 13.57
C GLN A 208 10.25 -4.89 14.13
N SER A 209 9.18 -5.14 13.38
CA SER A 209 8.13 -6.06 13.80
C SER A 209 8.67 -7.49 13.94
N PRO A 210 8.25 -8.27 14.95
CA PRO A 210 8.55 -9.70 15.04
C PRO A 210 8.10 -10.51 13.81
N LEU A 211 7.11 -9.99 13.07
CA LEU A 211 6.59 -10.62 11.85
C LEU A 211 7.26 -10.10 10.57
N TRP A 212 8.27 -9.22 10.67
CA TRP A 212 8.99 -8.68 9.50
C TRP A 212 9.53 -9.77 8.56
N PRO A 213 10.14 -10.89 9.03
CA PRO A 213 10.57 -11.94 8.11
C PRO A 213 9.42 -12.46 7.24
N GLN A 214 8.25 -12.67 7.84
CA GLN A 214 7.07 -13.15 7.14
C GLN A 214 6.52 -12.11 6.14
N VAL A 215 6.48 -10.83 6.53
CA VAL A 215 6.09 -9.72 5.63
C VAL A 215 7.04 -9.63 4.43
N ARG A 216 8.35 -9.69 4.69
CA ARG A 216 9.39 -9.64 3.66
C ARG A 216 9.23 -10.81 2.68
N ASP A 217 9.11 -12.03 3.20
CA ASP A 217 9.11 -13.22 2.37
C ASP A 217 7.84 -13.31 1.49
N ILE A 218 6.71 -12.73 1.93
CA ILE A 218 5.45 -12.72 1.18
C ILE A 218 5.38 -11.54 0.21
N PHE A 219 5.65 -10.32 0.67
CA PHE A 219 5.36 -9.11 -0.11
C PHE A 219 6.59 -8.49 -0.78
N PHE A 220 7.80 -8.81 -0.33
CA PHE A 220 9.05 -8.26 -0.88
C PHE A 220 9.83 -9.30 -1.69
N SER A 221 9.32 -10.52 -1.81
CA SER A 221 9.93 -11.56 -2.63
C SER A 221 9.74 -11.26 -4.12
N THR A 222 10.82 -11.39 -4.88
CA THR A 222 10.77 -11.36 -6.35
C THR A 222 10.48 -12.74 -6.94
N ASP A 223 10.47 -13.80 -6.11
CA ASP A 223 10.22 -15.16 -6.54
C ASP A 223 8.72 -15.40 -6.75
N ALA A 224 8.31 -15.52 -8.01
CA ALA A 224 6.92 -15.71 -8.41
C ALA A 224 6.45 -17.17 -8.25
N GLU A 225 7.29 -18.11 -7.81
CA GLU A 225 6.92 -19.53 -7.67
C GLU A 225 6.43 -19.89 -6.26
N VAL A 226 6.72 -19.06 -5.24
CA VAL A 226 6.31 -19.32 -3.87
C VAL A 226 4.79 -19.14 -3.72
N ILE A 227 4.09 -20.24 -3.41
CA ILE A 227 2.67 -20.21 -3.04
C ILE A 227 2.56 -20.06 -1.53
N THR A 228 1.96 -18.96 -1.09
CA THR A 228 1.73 -18.64 0.31
C THR A 228 0.30 -19.00 0.71
N SER A 229 0.07 -19.50 1.92
CA SER A 229 -1.32 -19.70 2.37
C SER A 229 -2.02 -18.36 2.66
N GLU A 230 -3.34 -18.28 2.45
CA GLU A 230 -4.16 -17.13 2.87
C GLU A 230 -3.95 -16.83 4.36
N SER A 231 -3.75 -17.88 5.16
CA SER A 231 -3.41 -17.79 6.58
C SER A 231 -2.09 -17.09 6.86
N ALA A 232 -1.03 -17.48 6.15
CA ALA A 232 0.27 -16.83 6.29
C ALA A 232 0.20 -15.36 5.83
N THR A 233 -0.56 -15.07 4.77
CA THR A 233 -0.79 -13.70 4.28
C THR A 233 -1.50 -12.85 5.33
N ALA A 234 -2.60 -13.33 5.92
CA ALA A 234 -3.35 -12.58 6.92
C ALA A 234 -2.55 -12.35 8.21
N LYS A 235 -1.80 -13.37 8.64
CA LYS A 235 -0.87 -13.24 9.78
C LYS A 235 0.21 -12.22 9.49
N ALA A 236 0.80 -12.22 8.28
CA ALA A 236 1.78 -11.23 7.88
C ALA A 236 1.22 -9.81 7.85
N LEU A 237 -0.08 -9.65 7.61
CA LEU A 237 -0.76 -8.36 7.71
C LEU A 237 -1.20 -8.02 9.15
N GLY A 238 -1.01 -8.93 10.11
CA GLY A 238 -1.38 -8.75 11.51
C GLY A 238 -2.88 -8.83 11.78
N TYR A 239 -3.62 -9.61 11.01
CA TYR A 239 -5.02 -9.91 11.33
C TYR A 239 -5.10 -11.09 12.32
N PRO A 240 -5.84 -10.97 13.44
CA PRO A 240 -5.99 -12.02 14.44
C PRO A 240 -7.02 -13.04 13.97
N VAL A 241 -6.63 -13.91 13.03
CA VAL A 241 -7.56 -14.82 12.35
C VAL A 241 -7.13 -16.28 12.46
N SER A 242 -8.05 -17.12 12.96
CA SER A 242 -7.95 -18.58 12.87
C SER A 242 -8.61 -19.07 11.58
N PHE A 243 -7.96 -20.02 10.90
CA PHE A 243 -8.34 -20.55 9.59
C PHE A 243 -8.96 -21.95 9.64
N GLU A 244 -9.29 -22.47 10.84
CA GLU A 244 -9.87 -23.80 10.98
C GLU A 244 -11.39 -23.81 10.71
N GLY A 245 -11.79 -24.19 9.48
CA GLY A 245 -13.17 -24.47 9.06
C GLY A 245 -13.81 -23.41 8.14
N PRO A 246 -15.14 -23.43 7.89
CA PRO A 246 -15.76 -22.55 6.91
C PRO A 246 -15.67 -21.06 7.32
N PRO A 247 -15.48 -20.15 6.35
CA PRO A 247 -15.29 -18.73 6.61
C PRO A 247 -16.60 -18.00 6.95
N GLU A 248 -16.59 -17.17 8.00
CA GLU A 248 -17.83 -16.57 8.55
C GLU A 248 -17.77 -15.04 8.75
N TYR A 249 -16.59 -14.40 8.80
CA TYR A 249 -16.47 -13.00 9.24
C TYR A 249 -15.54 -12.11 8.41
N CYS A 250 -15.72 -10.79 8.54
CA CYS A 250 -14.93 -9.68 7.99
C CYS A 250 -14.37 -8.82 9.14
N ILE A 251 -13.12 -8.34 9.03
CA ILE A 251 -12.53 -7.40 9.99
C ILE A 251 -12.63 -5.99 9.43
N GLU A 252 -13.31 -5.10 10.16
CA GLU A 252 -13.53 -3.71 9.79
C GLU A 252 -13.09 -2.78 10.92
N PHE A 253 -12.47 -1.66 10.58
CA PHE A 253 -12.10 -0.63 11.55
C PHE A 253 -13.13 0.50 11.52
N GLN A 254 -13.67 0.91 12.66
CA GLN A 254 -14.66 1.99 12.69
C GLN A 254 -14.02 3.29 13.17
N ASP A 255 -14.04 4.32 12.32
CA ASP A 255 -13.74 5.70 12.72
C ASP A 255 -15.02 6.51 12.82
N ARG A 256 -15.55 6.56 14.04
CA ARG A 256 -16.76 7.34 14.34
C ARG A 256 -16.56 8.84 14.05
N THR A 257 -15.34 9.35 14.18
CA THR A 257 -15.06 10.77 13.92
C THR A 257 -15.19 11.09 12.44
N GLU A 258 -14.67 10.19 11.59
CA GLU A 258 -14.81 10.28 10.14
C GLU A 258 -16.26 10.13 9.71
N PHE A 259 -16.96 9.14 10.29
CA PHE A 259 -18.35 8.89 9.94
C PHE A 259 -19.26 10.08 10.26
N ILE A 260 -19.07 10.72 11.42
CA ILE A 260 -19.78 11.97 11.78
C ILE A 260 -19.43 13.09 10.79
N HIS A 261 -18.16 13.23 10.41
CA HIS A 261 -17.74 14.24 9.43
C HIS A 261 -18.38 14.06 8.05
N LEU A 262 -18.63 12.82 7.65
CA LEU A 262 -19.28 12.48 6.39
C LEU A 262 -20.82 12.62 6.43
N GLY A 263 -21.38 13.09 7.55
CA GLY A 263 -22.82 13.34 7.71
C GLY A 263 -23.63 12.09 8.06
N GLY A 264 -22.99 11.03 8.52
CA GLY A 264 -23.66 9.82 9.01
C GLY A 264 -24.28 10.01 10.39
N ASP A 265 -25.44 9.39 10.65
CA ASP A 265 -26.02 9.34 11.99
C ASP A 265 -25.30 8.27 12.83
N PRO A 266 -24.57 8.64 13.90
CA PRO A 266 -23.85 7.67 14.74
C PRO A 266 -24.75 6.58 15.38
N ASN A 267 -26.09 6.74 15.34
CA ASN A 267 -27.05 5.76 15.81
C ASN A 267 -27.45 4.71 14.75
N ASP A 268 -27.15 4.95 13.47
CA ASP A 268 -27.52 4.04 12.37
C ASP A 268 -26.59 2.81 12.24
N GLY A 269 -25.56 2.71 13.09
CA GLY A 269 -24.59 1.60 13.05
C GLY A 269 -23.77 1.49 11.74
N GLY A 270 -23.99 2.39 10.79
CA GLY A 270 -23.21 2.52 9.56
C GLY A 270 -21.95 3.35 9.79
N GLY A 271 -20.93 3.18 8.95
CA GLY A 271 -19.71 4.00 9.02
C GLY A 271 -18.42 3.24 9.25
N CYS A 272 -18.22 2.13 8.56
CA CYS A 272 -16.98 1.38 8.66
C CYS A 272 -15.93 1.99 7.74
N ILE A 273 -14.73 2.25 8.26
CA ILE A 273 -13.54 2.28 7.42
C ILE A 273 -13.18 0.82 7.16
N VAL A 274 -13.49 0.34 5.96
CA VAL A 274 -13.25 -1.06 5.67
C VAL A 274 -11.76 -1.26 5.43
N GLY A 275 -11.12 -2.03 6.31
CA GLY A 275 -9.75 -2.53 6.10
C GLY A 275 -9.72 -3.62 5.04
N THR A 276 -8.61 -4.35 4.95
CA THR A 276 -8.51 -5.47 4.01
C THR A 276 -9.38 -6.65 4.45
N TYR A 277 -10.19 -7.17 3.51
CA TYR A 277 -11.04 -8.36 3.73
C TYR A 277 -10.22 -9.64 3.86
N PHE A 278 -10.44 -10.37 4.95
CA PHE A 278 -10.03 -11.77 5.09
C PHE A 278 -11.22 -12.60 5.52
N ARG A 279 -11.32 -13.79 4.96
CA ARG A 279 -12.33 -14.76 5.35
C ARG A 279 -11.83 -15.53 6.58
N CYS A 280 -12.44 -15.32 7.74
CA CYS A 280 -12.00 -15.95 8.99
C CYS A 280 -13.14 -16.40 9.91
N LYS A 281 -12.80 -17.14 10.99
CA LYS A 281 -13.70 -17.47 12.10
C LYS A 281 -13.43 -16.62 13.36
N LEU A 282 -14.40 -16.58 14.27
CA LEU A 282 -14.26 -16.06 15.63
C LEU A 282 -13.27 -16.93 16.43
N GLY A 283 -12.23 -16.33 16.99
CA GLY A 283 -11.29 -16.98 17.91
C GLY A 283 -9.85 -16.91 17.45
N GLY A 284 -9.17 -15.85 17.86
CA GLY A 284 -7.72 -15.73 17.90
C GLY A 284 -7.42 -14.62 18.88
N GLU A 285 -6.75 -14.94 19.99
CA GLU A 285 -6.36 -13.98 21.03
C GLU A 285 -5.56 -12.80 20.47
#